data_AF-A0A2U2J6Q3-F1
#
_entry.id   AF-A0A2U2J6Q3-F1
#
_cell.length_a   1.000
_cell.length_b   1.000
_cell.length_c   1.000
_cell.angle_alpha   90.00
_cell.angle_beta   90.00
_cell.angle_gamma   90.00
#
_symmetry.space_group_name_H-M   'P 1'
#
loop_
_entity.id
_entity.type
_entity.pdbx_description
1 polymer ?
#
loop_
_entity_poly.entity_id
_entity_poly.type
_entity_poly.pdbx_seq_one_letter_code
_entity_poly.pdbx_strand_id
1 'polypeptide(L)'
;MTLSACGQKETEKKTPENVNERSVELEQKTESEKEEKWTDSNGNVFTEKGNEISIIPAKYNKTGKIYKVFIYNETSDEIGIIENLKIKPNEFRVFNLKDIDTLKLDNGVKFMFGETYGLEIEDKQSQVSGLGGKFLDKYKVPDEAEWAFVIVPIGQGD
;
A
#
# COMPACT_ATOMS: atom_id res chain seq x y z
N MET A 1 10.55 25.30 -63.01
CA MET A 1 11.64 24.76 -63.87
C MET A 1 12.51 23.94 -62.94
N THR A 2 12.78 22.64 -63.06
CA THR A 2 12.81 21.61 -64.12
C THR A 2 12.43 20.27 -63.45
N LEU A 3 11.39 19.56 -63.89
CA LEU A 3 11.40 18.43 -64.83
C LEU A 3 12.49 17.38 -64.58
N SER A 4 12.09 16.19 -64.15
CA SER A 4 12.52 14.95 -64.82
C SER A 4 11.51 13.82 -64.59
N ALA A 5 11.17 13.16 -65.70
CA ALA A 5 10.19 12.09 -65.83
C ALA A 5 10.87 10.92 -66.56
N CYS A 6 10.43 9.69 -66.28
CA CYS A 6 10.45 8.49 -67.14
C CYS A 6 9.80 7.34 -66.33
N GLY A 7 8.91 6.47 -66.82
CA GLY A 7 8.28 6.24 -68.12
C GLY A 7 7.36 5.00 -67.95
N GLN A 8 6.08 5.09 -68.35
CA GLN A 8 5.43 4.38 -69.48
C GLN A 8 5.07 2.89 -69.25
N LYS A 9 3.77 2.54 -69.16
CA LYS A 9 2.83 2.01 -70.21
C LYS A 9 2.68 0.47 -70.03
N GLU A 10 1.54 -0.23 -70.16
CA GLU A 10 0.25 0.01 -70.83
C GLU A 10 -0.82 -1.02 -70.32
N THR A 11 -2.10 -0.64 -70.41
CA THR A 11 -3.37 -1.39 -70.69
C THR A 11 -3.55 -2.86 -70.21
N GLU A 12 -4.67 -3.25 -69.57
CA GLU A 12 -6.00 -3.41 -70.20
C GLU A 12 -7.19 -3.40 -69.20
N LYS A 13 -8.34 -2.95 -69.71
CA LYS A 13 -9.69 -2.98 -69.09
C LYS A 13 -10.22 -4.41 -68.92
N LYS A 14 -10.99 -4.65 -67.83
CA LYS A 14 -12.32 -5.30 -67.87
C LYS A 14 -13.06 -5.14 -66.52
N THR A 15 -14.24 -4.54 -66.57
CA THR A 15 -15.38 -4.67 -65.63
C THR A 15 -16.43 -5.50 -66.42
N PRO A 16 -17.36 -6.30 -65.84
CA PRO A 16 -18.08 -6.01 -64.60
C PRO A 16 -18.46 -7.18 -63.66
N GLU A 17 -18.94 -6.75 -62.48
CA GLU A 17 -19.99 -7.36 -61.64
C GLU A 17 -19.83 -8.81 -61.17
N ASN A 18 -19.53 -8.98 -59.87
CA ASN A 18 -20.40 -9.79 -59.02
C ASN A 18 -20.31 -9.34 -57.56
N VAL A 19 -21.47 -8.96 -57.03
CA VAL A 19 -21.77 -8.66 -55.64
C VAL A 19 -21.62 -9.96 -54.83
N ASN A 20 -20.75 -9.98 -53.83
CA ASN A 20 -21.10 -10.73 -52.63
C ASN A 20 -20.40 -10.17 -51.39
N GLU A 21 -21.24 -9.74 -50.47
CA GLU A 21 -20.94 -9.24 -49.15
C GLU A 21 -20.14 -10.27 -48.36
N ARG A 22 -19.00 -9.85 -47.81
CA ARG A 22 -18.54 -10.40 -46.53
C ARG A 22 -17.60 -9.42 -45.86
N SER A 23 -18.23 -8.52 -45.11
CA SER A 23 -17.62 -7.84 -43.97
C SER A 23 -17.05 -8.91 -43.04
N VAL A 24 -15.75 -9.21 -43.17
CA VAL A 24 -15.04 -9.94 -42.13
C VAL A 24 -14.52 -8.88 -41.18
N GLU A 25 -15.44 -8.57 -40.27
CA GLU A 25 -15.23 -8.12 -38.90
C GLU A 25 -13.77 -8.22 -38.47
N LEU A 26 -13.17 -7.05 -38.29
CA LEU A 26 -11.89 -6.87 -37.62
C LEU A 26 -12.12 -7.31 -36.16
N GLU A 27 -11.93 -8.60 -35.87
CA GLU A 27 -11.91 -9.11 -34.51
C GLU A 27 -10.74 -8.44 -33.77
N GLN A 28 -11.00 -7.27 -33.20
CA GLN A 28 -10.26 -6.79 -32.04
C GLN A 28 -10.54 -7.77 -30.92
N LYS A 29 -9.72 -8.83 -30.86
CA LYS A 29 -9.58 -9.65 -29.67
C LYS A 29 -8.89 -8.77 -28.62
N THR A 30 -9.69 -7.93 -27.96
CA THR A 30 -9.28 -7.27 -26.73
C THR A 30 -8.99 -8.40 -25.75
N GLU A 31 -7.71 -8.63 -25.50
CA GLU A 31 -7.24 -9.48 -24.41
C GLU A 31 -7.79 -8.85 -23.13
N SER A 32 -8.90 -9.38 -22.64
CA SER A 32 -9.45 -9.02 -21.35
C SER A 32 -8.39 -9.39 -20.32
N GLU A 33 -7.64 -8.41 -19.82
CA GLU A 33 -6.71 -8.58 -18.71
C GLU A 33 -7.44 -9.40 -17.63
N LYS A 34 -6.92 -10.60 -17.37
CA LYS A 34 -7.55 -11.57 -16.50
C LYS A 34 -7.56 -10.97 -15.09
N GLU A 35 -8.75 -10.61 -14.62
CA GLU A 35 -8.93 -10.08 -13.27
C GLU A 35 -8.88 -11.26 -12.28
N GLU A 36 -7.87 -11.28 -11.41
CA GLU A 36 -7.77 -12.24 -10.32
C GLU A 36 -8.20 -11.60 -9.02
N LYS A 37 -9.08 -12.28 -8.27
CA LYS A 37 -9.64 -11.78 -7.03
C LYS A 37 -9.45 -12.81 -5.92
N TRP A 38 -8.87 -12.40 -4.79
CA TRP A 38 -8.71 -13.26 -3.61
C TRP A 38 -9.01 -12.50 -2.32
N THR A 39 -9.19 -13.26 -1.23
CA THR A 39 -9.45 -12.72 0.10
C THR A 39 -8.44 -13.30 1.07
N ASP A 40 -7.78 -12.44 1.83
CA ASP A 40 -6.85 -12.91 2.88
C ASP A 40 -7.62 -13.40 4.13
N SER A 41 -6.88 -13.93 5.10
CA SER A 41 -7.44 -14.38 6.37
C SER A 41 -8.11 -13.28 7.20
N ASN A 42 -7.83 -12.01 6.89
CA ASN A 42 -8.38 -10.85 7.58
C ASN A 42 -9.64 -10.31 6.88
N GLY A 43 -10.05 -10.91 5.75
CA GLY A 43 -11.22 -10.50 4.98
C GLY A 43 -10.95 -9.36 4.00
N ASN A 44 -9.68 -8.97 3.80
CA ASN A 44 -9.31 -7.98 2.80
C ASN A 44 -9.46 -8.59 1.41
N VAL A 45 -10.11 -7.87 0.51
CA VAL A 45 -10.37 -8.33 -0.84
C VAL A 45 -9.37 -7.68 -1.79
N PHE A 46 -8.56 -8.49 -2.44
CA PHE A 46 -7.57 -8.06 -3.43
C PHE A 46 -8.12 -8.31 -4.82
N THR A 47 -7.90 -7.37 -5.73
CA THR A 47 -8.18 -7.49 -7.16
C THR A 47 -6.94 -7.11 -7.94
N GLU A 48 -6.37 -8.07 -8.66
CA GLU A 48 -5.24 -7.90 -9.58
C GLU A 48 -5.74 -7.78 -11.02
N LYS A 49 -5.30 -6.74 -11.71
CA LYS A 49 -5.58 -6.50 -13.12
C LYS A 49 -4.29 -6.05 -13.82
N GLY A 50 -3.66 -6.95 -14.56
CA GLY A 50 -2.37 -6.70 -15.17
C GLY A 50 -1.28 -6.48 -14.11
N ASN A 51 -0.69 -5.28 -14.05
CA ASN A 51 0.33 -4.92 -13.06
C ASN A 51 -0.24 -4.12 -11.86
N GLU A 52 -1.55 -3.93 -11.80
CA GLU A 52 -2.21 -3.18 -10.72
C GLU A 52 -2.88 -4.12 -9.73
N ILE A 53 -2.58 -3.95 -8.44
CA ILE A 53 -3.29 -4.62 -7.34
C ILE A 53 -4.06 -3.56 -6.58
N SER A 54 -5.37 -3.72 -6.52
CA SER A 54 -6.27 -2.92 -5.69
C SER A 54 -6.74 -3.73 -4.48
N ILE A 55 -7.02 -3.04 -3.37
CA ILE A 55 -7.41 -3.65 -2.10
C ILE A 55 -8.67 -2.96 -1.59
N ILE A 56 -9.71 -3.74 -1.32
CA ILE A 56 -10.87 -3.33 -0.53
C ILE A 56 -10.67 -3.91 0.88
N PRO A 57 -10.34 -3.07 1.87
CA PRO A 57 -10.12 -3.54 3.23
C PRO A 57 -11.38 -4.15 3.83
N ALA A 58 -11.21 -5.18 4.66
CA ALA A 58 -12.31 -5.68 5.47
C ALA A 58 -12.87 -4.56 6.36
N LYS A 59 -14.20 -4.51 6.52
CA LYS A 59 -14.80 -3.61 7.51
C LYS A 59 -14.34 -4.03 8.90
N TYR A 60 -13.62 -3.13 9.55
CA TYR A 60 -13.16 -3.28 10.91
C TYR A 60 -14.20 -2.75 11.89
N ASN A 61 -14.51 -3.52 12.94
CA ASN A 61 -15.28 -3.04 14.08
C ASN A 61 -14.43 -3.21 15.33
N LYS A 62 -14.36 -2.18 16.17
CA LYS A 62 -13.67 -2.28 17.46
C LYS A 62 -14.39 -3.26 18.37
N THR A 63 -13.67 -4.20 18.95
CA THR A 63 -14.22 -5.29 19.78
C THR A 63 -13.65 -5.33 21.20
N GLY A 64 -12.65 -4.50 21.50
CA GLY A 64 -11.81 -4.63 22.68
C GLY A 64 -10.64 -5.60 22.48
N LYS A 65 -10.36 -6.04 21.24
CA LYS A 65 -9.24 -6.94 20.93
C LYS A 65 -7.93 -6.26 21.31
N ILE A 66 -7.04 -7.05 21.91
CA ILE A 66 -5.69 -6.62 22.30
C ILE A 66 -4.74 -6.90 21.15
N TYR A 67 -3.93 -5.91 20.82
CA TYR A 67 -2.85 -5.98 19.85
C TYR A 67 -1.51 -5.71 20.51
N LYS A 68 -0.47 -6.45 20.11
CA LYS A 68 0.90 -6.22 20.58
C LYS A 68 1.61 -5.19 19.71
N VAL A 69 1.84 -4.00 20.26
CA VAL A 69 2.49 -2.87 19.58
C VAL A 69 3.90 -2.67 20.13
N PHE A 70 4.92 -2.90 19.30
CA PHE A 70 6.32 -2.64 19.58
C PHE A 70 6.67 -1.18 19.28
N ILE A 71 7.35 -0.52 20.22
CA ILE A 71 7.86 0.85 20.05
C ILE A 71 9.30 0.90 20.55
N TYR A 72 10.22 1.29 19.66
CA TYR A 72 11.63 1.56 19.97
C TYR A 72 11.90 3.07 20.04
N ASN A 73 12.76 3.52 20.95
CA ASN A 73 13.17 4.93 21.07
C ASN A 73 14.59 5.15 20.50
N GLU A 74 14.72 5.80 19.35
CA GLU A 74 16.01 6.24 18.78
C GLU A 74 16.40 7.68 19.18
N THR A 75 15.56 8.36 19.95
CA THR A 75 15.85 9.73 20.41
C THR A 75 16.86 9.74 21.56
N SER A 76 17.41 10.92 21.85
CA SER A 76 18.32 11.12 22.98
C SER A 76 17.63 11.20 24.34
N ASP A 77 16.31 11.42 24.36
CA ASP A 77 15.53 11.66 25.57
C ASP A 77 14.66 10.45 25.91
N GLU A 78 14.29 10.31 27.19
CA GLU A 78 13.29 9.32 27.58
C GLU A 78 11.90 9.73 27.08
N ILE A 79 11.13 8.77 26.58
CA ILE A 79 9.74 8.98 26.18
C ILE A 79 8.82 8.40 27.24
N GLY A 80 8.05 9.26 27.90
CA GLY A 80 7.03 8.90 28.86
C GLY A 80 5.73 8.48 28.19
N ILE A 81 4.94 7.67 28.91
CA ILE A 81 3.67 7.10 28.41
C ILE A 81 2.56 7.36 29.43
N ILE A 82 2.84 6.94 30.67
CA ILE A 82 2.07 7.22 31.88
C ILE A 82 3.09 7.56 32.98
N GLU A 83 2.66 8.15 34.11
CA GLU A 83 3.53 8.77 35.12
C GLU A 83 4.79 7.95 35.51
N ASN A 84 4.72 6.61 35.46
CA ASN A 84 5.81 5.73 35.86
C ASN A 84 6.38 4.84 34.73
N LEU A 85 5.87 4.93 33.50
CA LEU A 85 6.31 4.09 32.39
C LEU A 85 6.99 4.92 31.32
N LYS A 86 8.25 4.57 31.04
CA LYS A 86 9.10 5.25 30.08
C LYS A 86 9.84 4.28 29.16
N ILE A 87 10.17 4.74 27.96
CA ILE A 87 11.08 4.08 27.02
C ILE A 87 12.37 4.90 26.97
N LYS A 88 13.48 4.34 27.46
CA LYS A 88 14.77 5.03 27.46
C LYS A 88 15.36 5.08 26.04
N PRO A 89 16.32 5.98 25.79
CA PRO A 89 17.11 5.96 24.56
C PRO A 89 17.66 4.57 24.25
N ASN A 90 17.50 4.12 23.01
CA ASN A 90 17.92 2.82 22.50
C ASN A 90 17.27 1.60 23.17
N GLU A 91 16.11 1.79 23.80
CA GLU A 91 15.29 0.69 24.32
C GLU A 91 13.97 0.58 23.56
N PHE A 92 13.35 -0.59 23.65
CA PHE A 92 11.99 -0.81 23.17
C PHE A 92 11.06 -1.29 24.28
N ARG A 93 9.77 -1.15 24.03
CA ARG A 93 8.72 -1.83 24.78
C ARG A 93 7.66 -2.37 23.85
N VAL A 94 7.02 -3.46 24.28
CA VAL A 94 5.82 -4.01 23.65
C VAL A 94 4.62 -3.73 24.52
N PHE A 95 3.60 -3.09 23.94
CA PHE A 95 2.36 -2.71 24.60
C PHE A 95 1.23 -3.62 24.15
N ASN A 96 0.41 -4.03 25.12
CA ASN A 96 -0.88 -4.64 24.84
C ASN A 96 -1.92 -3.53 24.69
N LEU A 97 -2.17 -3.08 23.47
CA LEU A 97 -3.11 -2.00 23.16
C LEU A 97 -4.46 -2.59 22.76
N LYS A 98 -5.53 -2.23 23.46
CA LYS A 98 -6.88 -2.55 22.98
C LYS A 98 -7.26 -1.61 21.84
N ASP A 99 -8.01 -2.11 20.88
CA ASP A 99 -8.54 -1.31 19.78
C ASP A 99 -9.52 -0.18 20.16
N ILE A 100 -10.03 -0.21 21.38
CA ILE A 100 -10.86 0.85 21.97
C ILE A 100 -10.05 1.90 22.74
N ASP A 101 -8.78 1.64 23.00
CA ASP A 101 -7.91 2.50 23.80
C ASP A 101 -7.04 3.41 22.91
N THR A 102 -6.39 4.38 23.55
CA THR A 102 -5.36 5.21 22.92
C THR A 102 -4.11 5.16 23.78
N LEU A 103 -2.99 4.76 23.17
CA LEU A 103 -1.68 4.90 23.77
C LEU A 103 -1.16 6.31 23.47
N LYS A 104 -0.91 7.11 24.50
CA LYS A 104 -0.37 8.47 24.37
C LYS A 104 1.05 8.50 24.91
N LEU A 105 1.96 9.09 24.14
CA LEU A 105 3.32 9.37 24.54
C LEU A 105 3.43 10.85 24.94
N ASP A 106 4.34 11.18 25.87
CA ASP A 106 4.52 12.54 26.39
C ASP A 106 5.11 13.52 25.36
N ASN A 107 5.78 13.00 24.33
CA ASN A 107 6.17 13.75 23.14
C ASN A 107 4.98 14.13 22.23
N GLY A 108 3.76 13.71 22.58
CA GLY A 108 2.53 14.08 21.88
C GLY A 108 2.07 13.08 20.82
N VAL A 109 2.86 12.06 20.50
CA VAL A 109 2.49 10.96 19.59
C VAL A 109 1.36 10.13 20.20
N LYS A 110 0.38 9.74 19.40
CA LYS A 110 -0.70 8.85 19.83
C LYS A 110 -0.89 7.68 18.87
N PHE A 111 -1.09 6.50 19.43
CA PHE A 111 -1.49 5.31 18.71
C PHE A 111 -2.91 4.95 19.08
N MET A 112 -3.79 4.80 18.10
CA MET A 112 -5.20 4.49 18.28
C MET A 112 -5.72 3.72 17.09
N PHE A 113 -6.68 2.83 17.28
CA PHE A 113 -7.31 2.19 16.13
C PHE A 113 -8.39 3.10 15.54
N GLY A 114 -8.42 3.23 14.23
CA GLY A 114 -9.45 3.93 13.48
C GLY A 114 -10.78 3.18 13.46
N GLU A 115 -11.80 3.80 12.88
CA GLU A 115 -13.08 3.13 12.62
C GLU A 115 -13.00 2.19 11.42
N THR A 116 -12.15 2.52 10.44
CA THR A 116 -12.10 1.81 9.14
C THR A 116 -10.74 1.17 8.87
N TYR A 117 -9.65 1.83 9.24
CA TYR A 117 -8.30 1.47 8.80
C TYR A 117 -7.36 1.16 9.97
N GLY A 118 -7.61 0.05 10.67
CA GLY A 118 -6.64 -0.56 11.59
C GLY A 118 -6.00 0.42 12.60
N LEU A 119 -4.70 0.27 12.86
CA LEU A 119 -3.94 1.14 13.75
C LEU A 119 -3.57 2.45 13.03
N GLU A 120 -3.95 3.57 13.63
CA GLU A 120 -3.69 4.93 13.19
C GLU A 120 -2.75 5.65 14.18
N ILE A 121 -2.02 6.64 13.67
CA ILE A 121 -1.01 7.38 14.41
C ILE A 121 -1.26 8.88 14.26
N GLU A 122 -1.43 9.58 15.38
CA GLU A 122 -1.38 11.05 15.40
C GLU A 122 0.04 11.47 15.76
N ASP A 123 0.75 12.04 14.79
CA ASP A 123 2.09 12.57 14.93
C ASP A 123 2.17 13.91 14.20
N LYS A 124 2.40 14.99 14.95
CA LYS A 124 2.44 16.36 14.42
C LYS A 124 3.85 16.83 14.08
N GLN A 125 4.85 16.02 14.40
CA GLN A 125 6.25 16.41 14.36
C GLN A 125 7.09 15.48 13.49
N SER A 126 6.47 14.51 12.79
CA SER A 126 7.15 13.52 11.95
C SER A 126 8.29 12.85 12.74
N GLN A 127 7.90 12.18 13.81
CA GLN A 127 8.74 11.46 14.76
C GLN A 127 8.51 9.95 14.74
N VAL A 128 7.57 9.43 13.94
CA VAL A 128 7.27 8.00 13.89
C VAL A 128 7.60 7.42 12.52
N SER A 129 8.30 6.28 12.50
CA SER A 129 8.46 5.46 11.30
C SER A 129 7.97 4.03 11.56
N GLY A 130 7.27 3.47 10.56
CA GLY A 130 6.83 2.07 10.59
C GLY A 130 7.99 1.14 10.28
N LEU A 131 8.09 0.03 11.02
CA LEU A 131 9.12 -0.98 10.78
C LEU A 131 8.56 -2.14 9.94
N GLY A 132 9.32 -2.54 8.93
CA GLY A 132 8.97 -3.66 8.05
C GLY A 132 10.20 -4.27 7.35
N GLY A 133 10.04 -5.48 6.82
CA GLY A 133 11.11 -6.21 6.12
C GLY A 133 12.38 -6.33 6.96
N LYS A 134 13.53 -6.03 6.35
CA LYS A 134 14.86 -6.10 7.01
C LYS A 134 14.98 -5.27 8.30
N PHE A 135 14.11 -4.28 8.49
CA PHE A 135 14.16 -3.45 9.69
C PHE A 135 13.60 -4.18 10.92
N LEU A 136 12.70 -5.15 10.74
CA LEU A 136 12.23 -5.99 11.85
C LEU A 136 13.40 -6.73 12.52
N ASP A 137 14.30 -7.31 11.72
CA ASP A 137 15.53 -7.97 12.20
C ASP A 137 16.51 -6.96 12.84
N LYS A 138 16.72 -5.80 12.19
CA LYS A 138 17.63 -4.75 12.67
C LYS A 138 17.27 -4.30 14.08
N TYR A 139 15.99 -4.06 14.33
CA TYR A 139 15.48 -3.61 15.63
C TYR A 139 15.17 -4.75 16.60
N LYS A 140 15.39 -6.01 16.18
CA LYS A 140 15.09 -7.22 16.96
C LYS A 140 13.64 -7.23 17.44
N VAL A 141 12.72 -6.89 16.54
CA VAL A 141 11.29 -6.89 16.82
C VAL A 141 10.87 -8.33 17.14
N PRO A 142 10.23 -8.60 18.29
CA PRO A 142 9.75 -9.93 18.63
C PRO A 142 8.67 -10.42 17.67
N ASP A 143 8.67 -11.72 17.36
CA ASP A 143 7.70 -12.35 16.44
C ASP A 143 6.24 -12.15 16.88
N GLU A 144 5.99 -11.98 18.18
CA GLU A 144 4.64 -11.72 18.69
C GLU A 144 4.14 -10.29 18.47
N ALA A 145 4.98 -9.36 18.02
CA ALA A 145 4.56 -7.99 17.76
C ALA A 145 3.73 -7.95 16.48
N GLU A 146 2.49 -7.45 16.59
CA GLU A 146 1.58 -7.30 15.44
C GLU A 146 1.82 -5.98 14.71
N TRP A 147 2.37 -4.98 15.42
CA TRP A 147 2.75 -3.68 14.87
C TRP A 147 4.09 -3.27 15.45
N ALA A 148 4.93 -2.60 14.64
CA ALA A 148 6.27 -2.21 15.07
C ALA A 148 6.62 -0.82 14.56
N PHE A 149 7.08 0.04 15.48
CA PHE A 149 7.42 1.43 15.21
C PHE A 149 8.73 1.82 15.88
N VAL A 150 9.37 2.84 15.31
CA VAL A 150 10.49 3.55 15.93
C VAL A 150 10.11 5.02 16.11
N ILE A 151 10.41 5.56 17.29
CA ILE A 151 10.35 6.99 17.55
C ILE A 151 11.73 7.58 17.28
N VAL A 152 11.77 8.51 16.35
CA VAL A 152 12.98 9.18 15.86
C VAL A 152 12.96 10.68 16.20
N PRO A 153 14.07 11.41 16.06
CA PRO A 153 14.08 12.85 16.25
C PRO A 153 13.06 13.57 15.34
N ILE A 154 12.62 14.74 15.77
CA ILE A 154 11.64 15.58 15.05
C ILE A 154 12.04 15.76 13.59
N GLY A 155 11.09 15.50 12.68
CA GLY A 155 11.25 15.64 11.24
C GLY A 155 11.95 14.48 10.53
N GLN A 156 12.27 13.39 11.24
CA GLN A 156 12.95 12.22 10.65
C GLN A 156 12.04 11.00 10.46
N GLY A 157 10.79 11.08 10.93
CA GLY A 157 9.76 10.07 10.72
C GLY A 157 9.21 10.06 9.30
N ASP A 158 8.38 9.05 9.01
CA ASP A 158 7.74 8.87 7.69
C ASP A 158 6.41 9.63 7.55
#